data_AF-A0A970VEI0-F1
#
_entry.id   AF-A0A970VEI0-F1
#
_cell.length_a   1.000
_cell.length_b   1.000
_cell.length_c   1.000
_cell.angle_alpha   90.00
_cell.angle_beta   90.00
_cell.angle_gamma   90.00
#
_symmetry.space_group_name_H-M   'P 1'
#
loop_
_entity.id
_entity.type
_entity.pdbx_description
1 polymer ?
#
loop_
_entity_poly.entity_id
_entity_poly.type
_entity_poly.pdbx_seq_one_letter_code
_entity_poly.pdbx_strand_id
1 'polypeptide(L)' 'MPFFTVSLHSEAVGFIAIKENSQYAAEIYVMGVISDYHRIDIGKMLLGGAIKCCRKHGYVFCRLNAG' A
#
# COMPACT_ATOMS: atom_id res chain seq x y z
N MET A 1 -5.19 -2.03 -11.13
CA MET A 1 -4.23 -2.22 -10.02
C MET A 1 -4.00 -0.88 -9.35
N PRO A 2 -4.66 -0.57 -8.22
CA PRO A 2 -4.42 0.67 -7.47
C PRO A 2 -2.95 0.80 -7.04
N PHE A 3 -2.41 2.01 -7.18
CA PHE A 3 -1.03 2.35 -6.84
C PHE A 3 -1.00 3.68 -6.09
N PHE A 4 -0.26 3.71 -4.98
CA PHE A 4 -0.17 4.89 -4.12
C PHE A 4 1.29 5.18 -3.80
N THR A 5 1.61 6.47 -3.65
CA THR A 5 2.93 6.95 -3.24
C THR A 5 2.80 7.86 -2.02
N VAL A 6 3.88 7.94 -1.25
CA VAL A 6 4.11 8.99 -0.26
C VAL A 6 5.23 9.86 -0.80
N SER A 7 5.00 11.17 -0.84
CA SER A 7 6.00 12.14 -1.29
C SER A 7 6.38 13.10 -0.16
N LEU A 8 7.67 13.35 0.01
CA LEU A 8 8.25 14.36 0.90
C LEU A 8 9.03 15.34 0.03
N HIS A 9 8.79 16.64 0.20
CA HIS A 9 9.49 17.68 -0.58
C HIS A 9 9.49 17.44 -2.10
N SER A 10 8.36 16.92 -2.63
CA SER A 10 8.18 16.53 -4.04
C SER A 10 8.95 15.29 -4.51
N GLU A 11 9.66 14.58 -3.64
CA GLU A 11 10.27 13.28 -3.93
C GLU A 11 9.41 12.13 -3.44
N ALA A 12 9.22 11.11 -4.26
CA ALA A 12 8.53 9.89 -3.86
C ALA A 12 9.45 9.03 -2.97
N VAL A 13 9.13 8.94 -1.68
CA VAL A 13 9.93 8.24 -0.67
C VAL A 13 9.41 6.84 -0.34
N GLY A 14 8.21 6.51 -0.79
CA GLY A 14 7.63 5.18 -0.65
C GLY A 14 6.43 4.97 -1.55
N PHE A 15 6.11 3.70 -1.79
CA PHE A 15 5.03 3.28 -2.67
C PHE A 15 4.37 1.99 -2.18
N ILE A 16 3.14 1.76 -2.64
CA ILE A 16 2.40 0.52 -2.43
C ILE A 16 1.49 0.23 -3.64
N ALA A 17 1.47 -1.02 -4.08
CA ALA A 17 0.60 -1.49 -5.15
C ALA A 17 -0.35 -2.57 -4.62
N ILE A 18 -1.61 -2.48 -5.01
CA ILE A 18 -2.66 -3.44 -4.66
C ILE A 18 -3.07 -4.19 -5.92
N LYS A 19 -2.95 -5.51 -5.89
CA LYS A 19 -3.43 -6.39 -6.95
C LYS A 19 -4.78 -6.97 -6.55
N GLU A 20 -5.77 -6.78 -7.40
CA GLU A 20 -7.05 -7.44 -7.28
C GLU A 20 -6.91 -8.88 -7.76
N ASN A 21 -7.29 -9.84 -6.92
CA ASN A 21 -7.25 -11.26 -7.24
C ASN A 21 -8.66 -11.79 -7.56
N SER A 22 -9.71 -11.16 -7.04
CA SER A 22 -11.10 -11.41 -7.37
C SER A 22 -11.96 -10.20 -6.99
N GLN A 23 -13.24 -10.21 -7.39
CA GLN A 23 -14.22 -9.18 -7.03
C GLN A 23 -14.37 -8.93 -5.51
N TYR A 24 -13.90 -9.85 -4.65
CA TYR A 24 -14.00 -9.75 -3.20
C TYR A 24 -12.65 -9.70 -2.47
N ALA A 25 -11.54 -9.90 -3.18
CA ALA A 25 -10.23 -10.07 -2.56
C ALA A 25 -9.13 -9.35 -3.35
N ALA A 26 -8.33 -8.60 -2.60
CA ALA A 26 -7.13 -7.98 -3.12
C ALA A 26 -5.93 -8.29 -2.21
N GLU A 27 -4.73 -8.14 -2.74
CA GLU A 27 -3.49 -8.32 -2.01
C GLU A 27 -2.58 -7.12 -2.20
N ILE A 28 -1.75 -6.86 -1.20
CA ILE A 28 -0.63 -5.94 -1.37
C ILE A 28 0.43 -6.70 -2.18
N TYR A 29 0.64 -6.26 -3.41
CA TYR A 29 1.52 -6.93 -4.37
C TYR A 29 2.98 -6.54 -4.14
N VAL A 30 3.24 -5.26 -3.93
CA VAL A 30 4.57 -4.74 -3.60
C VAL A 30 4.44 -3.47 -2.77
N MET A 31 5.38 -3.29 -1.85
CA MET A 31 5.54 -2.07 -1.06
C MET A 31 7.03 -1.79 -0.92
N GLY A 32 7.41 -0.52 -0.96
CA GLY A 32 8.78 -0.09 -0.73
C GLY A 32 8.82 1.27 -0.05
N VAL A 33 9.80 1.46 0.82
CA VAL A 33 10.16 2.75 1.40
C VAL A 33 11.68 2.88 1.26
N ILE A 34 12.17 4.04 0.87
CA ILE A 34 13.61 4.32 0.82
C ILE A 34 14.19 4.16 2.24
N SER A 35 15.34 3.49 2.36
CA SER A 35 15.93 3.09 3.65
C SER A 35 16.13 4.25 4.64
N ASP A 36 16.53 5.42 4.15
CA ASP A 36 16.73 6.62 4.97
C ASP A 36 15.43 7.12 5.63
N TYR A 37 14.29 6.72 5.08
CA TYR A 37 12.96 7.05 5.53
C TYR A 37 12.26 5.85 6.22
N HIS A 38 13.02 4.83 6.62
CA HIS A 38 12.49 3.75 7.46
C HIS A 38 12.23 4.23 8.89
N ARG A 39 11.37 3.50 9.62
CA ARG A 39 11.06 3.72 11.04
C ARG A 39 10.37 5.05 11.40
N ILE A 40 9.94 5.82 10.39
CA ILE A 40 9.14 7.05 10.55
C ILE A 40 7.70 6.89 10.05
N ASP A 41 7.11 5.71 10.27
CA ASP A 41 5.71 5.37 9.99
C ASP A 41 5.19 5.47 8.53
N ILE A 42 6.04 5.79 7.55
CA ILE A 42 5.64 5.82 6.12
C ILE A 42 5.00 4.52 5.65
N GLY A 43 5.57 3.36 6.05
CA GLY A 43 4.98 2.06 5.74
C GLY A 43 3.57 1.87 6.31
N LYS A 44 3.32 2.38 7.53
CA LYS A 44 1.98 2.35 8.15
C LYS A 44 1.01 3.27 7.41
N MET A 45 1.46 4.44 6.97
CA MET A 45 0.65 5.38 6.18
C MET A 45 0.23 4.76 4.85
N LEU A 46 1.17 4.15 4.12
CA LEU A 46 0.91 3.43 2.87
C LEU A 46 -0.10 2.30 3.09
N LEU A 47 0.10 1.48 4.13
CA LEU A 47 -0.81 0.40 4.48
C LEU A 47 -2.22 0.91 4.82
N GLY A 48 -2.33 1.99 5.59
CA GLY A 48 -3.61 2.61 5.93
C GLY A 48 -4.35 3.14 4.70
N GLY A 49 -3.63 3.77 3.76
CA GLY A 49 -4.18 4.19 2.47
C GLY A 49 -4.69 3.02 1.63
N ALA A 50 -3.91 1.93 1.58
CA ALA A 50 -4.28 0.73 0.87
C ALA A 50 -5.54 0.06 1.45
N ILE A 51 -5.61 -0.09 2.78
CA ILE A 51 -6.80 -0.65 3.45
C ILE A 51 -8.04 0.22 3.19
N LYS A 52 -7.90 1.55 3.21
CA LYS A 52 -9.00 2.47 2.89
C LYS A 52 -9.45 2.31 1.44
N CYS A 53 -8.53 2.11 0.50
CA CYS A 53 -8.86 1.80 -0.89
C CYS A 53 -9.60 0.45 -1.01
N CYS A 54 -9.13 -0.59 -0.31
CA CYS A 54 -9.78 -1.90 -0.32
C CYS A 54 -11.23 -1.80 0.16
N ARG A 55 -11.46 -1.10 1.28
CA ARG A 55 -12.80 -0.90 1.84
C ARG A 55 -13.74 -0.16 0.90
N LYS A 56 -13.26 0.88 0.21
CA LYS A 56 -14.06 1.63 -0.77
C LYS A 56 -14.49 0.80 -1.97
N HIS A 57 -13.68 -0.18 -2.39
CA HIS A 57 -14.01 -1.09 -3.48
C HIS A 57 -14.85 -2.30 -3.03
N GLY A 58 -15.16 -2.44 -1.74
CA GLY A 58 -15.93 -3.57 -1.23
C GLY A 58 -15.12 -4.86 -1.07
N TYR A 59 -13.78 -4.79 -1.12
CA TYR A 59 -12.95 -5.97 -0.86
C TYR A 59 -13.07 -6.37 0.61
N VAL A 60 -13.39 -7.64 0.83
CA VAL A 60 -13.61 -8.24 2.15
C VAL A 60 -12.28 -8.69 2.77
N PHE A 61 -11.29 -9.00 1.92
CA PHE A 61 -9.96 -9.44 2.35
C PHE A 61 -8.86 -8.64 1.64
N CYS A 62 -7.97 -8.02 2.43
CA CYS A 62 -6.69 -7.47 1.97
C CYS A 62 -5.54 -8.16 2.71
N ARG A 63 -4.83 -9.06 2.02
CA ARG A 63 -3.69 -9.82 2.56
C ARG A 63 -2.37 -9.11 2.24
N LEU A 64 -1.48 -9.07 3.23
CA LEU A 64 -0.08 -8.71 3.05
C LEU A 64 0.74 -10.00 3.02
N ASN A 65 1.50 -10.23 1.94
CA ASN A 65 2.51 -11.29 1.92
C ASN A 65 3.87 -10.65 2.23
N ALA A 66 4.38 -10.87 3.44
CA ALA A 66 5.77 -10.59 3.79
C ALA A 66 6.53 -11.91 3.62
N GLY A 67 7.21 -12.06 2.48
CA GLY A 67 8.15 -13.16 2.23
C GLY A 67 9.52 -12.86 2.81
#